data_AF-A0A7S1BL31-F1
#
_entry.id   AF-A0A7S1BL31-F1
#
_cell.length_a   1.000
_cell.length_b   1.000
_cell.length_c   1.000
_cell.angle_alpha   90.00
_cell.angle_beta   90.00
_cell.angle_gamma   90.00
#
_symmetry.space_group_name_H-M   'P 1'
#
loop_
_entity.id
_entity.type
_entity.pdbx_description
1 polymer ?
#
loop_
_entity_poly.entity_id
_entity_poly.type
_entity_poly.pdbx_seq_one_letter_code
_entity_poly.pdbx_strand_id
1 'polypeptide(L)'
;ALLDTVRETGERRNGVPFRVNTGGVVGEDPERFVERFVGSGLVATGDGDARRETLVRTVSVSLMASDPPTFERVAGEDRFGEICAFVCSLAEAGVHVGCTAVE
;
A
#
# COMPACT_ATOMS: atom_id res chain seq x y z
N ALA A 1 6.79 -11.14 6.18
CA ALA A 1 5.33 -11.33 6.44
C ALA A 1 4.49 -10.95 5.22
N LEU A 2 4.21 -9.66 4.93
CA LEU A 2 3.35 -9.27 3.80
C LEU A 2 3.84 -9.81 2.44
N LEU A 3 5.11 -9.56 2.09
CA LEU A 3 5.70 -9.99 0.82
C LEU A 3 5.65 -11.53 0.66
N ASP A 4 5.87 -12.26 1.75
CA ASP A 4 5.82 -13.72 1.77
C ASP A 4 4.38 -14.20 1.56
N THR A 5 3.41 -13.59 2.25
CA THR A 5 1.98 -13.88 2.03
C THR A 5 1.55 -13.59 0.60
N VAL A 6 2.02 -12.49 -0.02
CA VAL A 6 1.74 -12.18 -1.42
C VAL A 6 2.30 -13.26 -2.35
N ARG A 7 3.54 -13.72 -2.14
CA ARG A 7 4.15 -14.81 -2.93
C ARG A 7 3.36 -16.10 -2.81
N GLU A 8 3.15 -16.58 -1.58
CA GLU A 8 2.42 -17.83 -1.33
C GLU A 8 1.00 -17.80 -1.90
N THR A 9 0.32 -16.65 -1.78
CA THR A 9 -1.04 -16.51 -2.32
C THR A 9 -1.02 -16.46 -3.85
N GLY A 10 -0.03 -15.82 -4.46
CA GLY A 10 0.16 -15.79 -5.91
C GLY A 10 0.38 -17.17 -6.50
N GLU A 11 1.22 -18.00 -5.86
CA GLU A 11 1.44 -19.40 -6.25
C GLU A 11 0.13 -20.20 -6.22
N ARG A 12 -0.65 -20.06 -5.13
CA ARG A 12 -1.94 -20.76 -4.98
C ARG A 12 -3.02 -20.28 -5.96
N ARG A 13 -2.88 -19.09 -6.53
CA ARG A 13 -3.83 -18.48 -7.48
C ARG A 13 -3.32 -18.43 -8.91
N ASN A 14 -2.31 -19.24 -9.26
CA ASN A 14 -1.76 -19.31 -10.61
C ASN A 14 -1.32 -17.94 -11.17
N GLY A 15 -0.76 -17.07 -10.31
CA GLY A 15 -0.26 -15.75 -10.71
C GLY A 15 -1.32 -14.68 -10.94
N VAL A 16 -2.58 -14.89 -10.52
CA VAL A 16 -3.61 -13.85 -10.61
C VAL A 16 -3.25 -12.63 -9.74
N PRO A 17 -3.19 -11.40 -10.30
CA PRO A 17 -2.84 -10.21 -9.53
C PRO A 17 -3.86 -9.85 -8.44
N PHE A 18 -3.36 -9.22 -7.39
CA PHE A 18 -4.08 -8.81 -6.19
C PHE A 18 -4.18 -7.29 -6.06
N ARG A 19 -5.23 -6.87 -5.37
CA ARG A 19 -5.29 -5.57 -4.70
C ARG A 19 -4.99 -5.81 -3.21
N VAL A 20 -4.07 -5.02 -2.66
CA VAL A 20 -3.80 -4.99 -1.22
C VAL A 20 -4.65 -3.90 -0.59
N ASN A 21 -5.45 -4.23 0.42
CA ASN A 21 -6.19 -3.25 1.22
C ASN A 21 -5.48 -3.07 2.56
N THR A 22 -5.24 -1.83 2.97
CA THR A 22 -4.50 -1.50 4.19
C THR A 22 -5.02 -0.22 4.85
N GLY A 23 -4.79 -0.07 6.15
CA GLY A 23 -4.98 1.19 6.88
C GLY A 23 -3.79 2.16 6.73
N GLY A 24 -2.71 1.72 6.06
CA GLY A 24 -1.55 2.56 5.74
C GLY A 24 -0.50 2.70 6.85
N VAL A 25 -0.65 1.98 7.96
CA VAL A 25 0.35 1.92 9.03
C VAL A 25 1.35 0.80 8.75
N VAL A 26 2.64 1.13 8.64
CA VAL A 26 3.70 0.18 8.24
C VAL A 26 4.66 -0.22 9.35
N GLY A 27 4.54 0.35 10.56
CA GLY A 27 5.30 -0.08 11.76
C GLY A 27 6.82 0.12 11.66
N GLU A 28 7.27 0.69 10.55
CA GLU A 28 8.63 1.11 10.25
C GLU A 28 8.55 2.39 9.40
N ASP A 29 9.70 2.95 9.02
CA ASP A 29 9.76 4.11 8.14
C ASP A 29 9.04 3.84 6.79
N PRO A 30 8.10 4.70 6.36
CA PRO A 30 7.33 4.49 5.13
C PRO A 30 8.16 4.39 3.86
N GLU A 31 9.19 5.23 3.72
CA GLU A 31 10.06 5.23 2.53
C GLU A 31 10.84 3.92 2.45
N ARG A 32 11.45 3.49 3.57
CA ARG A 32 12.17 2.22 3.65
C ARG A 32 11.28 1.02 3.37
N PHE A 33 10.04 1.04 3.85
CA PHE A 33 9.07 0.00 3.54
C PHE A 33 8.78 -0.04 2.03
N VAL A 34 8.51 1.12 1.42
CA VAL A 34 8.16 1.23 -0.01
C VAL A 34 9.33 0.81 -0.89
N GLU A 35 10.56 1.18 -0.56
CA GLU A 35 11.77 0.75 -1.26
C GLU A 35 11.84 -0.79 -1.31
N ARG A 36 11.69 -1.45 -0.16
CA ARG A 36 11.64 -2.92 -0.08
C ARG A 36 10.45 -3.51 -0.83
N PHE A 37 9.30 -2.85 -0.75
CA PHE A 37 8.06 -3.32 -1.36
C PHE A 37 8.18 -3.33 -2.89
N VAL A 38 8.66 -2.25 -3.48
CA VAL A 38 8.92 -2.13 -4.92
C VAL A 38 10.09 -3.01 -5.35
N GLY A 39 11.20 -3.01 -4.60
CA GLY A 39 12.37 -3.84 -4.87
C GLY A 39 12.12 -5.36 -4.77
N SER A 40 10.97 -5.78 -4.23
CA SER A 40 10.60 -7.20 -4.15
C SER A 40 10.30 -7.86 -5.49
N GLY A 41 10.06 -7.07 -6.55
CA GLY A 41 9.59 -7.54 -7.85
C GLY A 41 8.12 -7.99 -7.88
N LEU A 42 7.42 -7.93 -6.74
CA LEU A 42 6.03 -8.38 -6.63
C LEU A 42 5.01 -7.30 -6.96
N VAL A 43 5.44 -6.05 -7.13
CA VAL A 43 4.56 -4.88 -7.20
C VAL A 43 4.68 -4.22 -8.56
N ALA A 44 3.55 -3.97 -9.19
CA ALA A 44 3.49 -3.25 -10.46
C ALA A 44 3.88 -1.78 -10.24
N THR A 45 4.93 -1.33 -10.93
CA THR A 45 5.31 0.08 -11.04
C THR A 45 5.18 0.55 -12.49
N GLY A 46 4.72 1.79 -12.68
CA GLY A 46 4.57 2.41 -13.99
C GLY A 46 3.46 1.84 -14.88
N ASP A 47 3.52 2.15 -16.19
CA ASP A 47 2.32 2.18 -17.02
C ASP A 47 2.10 0.97 -17.95
N GLY A 48 3.15 0.22 -18.31
CA GLY A 48 3.10 -0.66 -19.50
C GLY A 48 3.38 -2.14 -19.29
N ASP A 49 4.64 -2.51 -19.02
CA ASP A 49 5.13 -3.88 -19.26
C ASP A 49 5.41 -4.73 -18.00
N ALA A 50 5.60 -4.10 -16.83
CA ALA A 50 5.89 -4.83 -15.58
C ALA A 50 4.71 -5.69 -15.07
N ARG A 51 3.50 -5.47 -15.61
CA ARG A 51 2.24 -6.03 -15.07
C ARG A 51 2.05 -7.53 -15.28
N ARG A 52 2.85 -8.16 -16.14
CA ARG A 52 2.72 -9.60 -16.45
C ARG A 52 3.32 -10.51 -15.38
N GLU A 53 4.32 -10.02 -14.63
CA GLU A 53 5.06 -10.82 -13.63
C GLU A 53 4.79 -10.37 -12.19
N THR A 54 4.20 -9.18 -12.00
CA THR A 54 3.92 -8.62 -10.68
C THR A 54 2.59 -9.11 -10.11
N LEU A 55 2.58 -9.42 -8.81
CA LEU A 55 1.41 -9.94 -8.11
C LEU A 55 0.55 -8.83 -7.48
N VAL A 56 1.08 -7.66 -7.15
CA VAL A 56 0.31 -6.55 -6.59
C VAL A 56 0.12 -5.46 -7.63
N ARG A 57 -1.12 -5.26 -8.07
CA ARG A 57 -1.46 -4.26 -9.09
C ARG A 57 -1.86 -2.91 -8.51
N THR A 58 -2.45 -2.93 -7.32
CA THR A 58 -2.98 -1.72 -6.67
C THR A 58 -2.91 -1.88 -5.17
N VAL A 59 -2.59 -0.78 -4.48
CA VAL A 59 -2.74 -0.66 -3.03
C VAL A 59 -3.92 0.27 -2.75
N SER A 60 -4.88 -0.18 -1.95
CA SER A 60 -5.99 0.64 -1.45
C SER A 60 -5.72 0.99 -0.01
N VAL A 61 -5.61 2.28 0.29
CA VAL A 61 -5.44 2.81 1.64
C VAL A 61 -6.76 3.37 2.13
N SER A 62 -7.29 2.79 3.21
CA SER A 62 -8.53 3.23 3.84
C SER A 62 -8.20 4.07 5.07
N LEU A 63 -8.62 5.34 5.03
CA LEU A 63 -8.50 6.29 6.14
C LEU A 63 -9.85 6.39 6.86
N MET A 64 -9.81 6.45 8.19
CA MET A 64 -11.02 6.61 9.00
C MET A 64 -11.60 8.03 8.98
N ALA A 65 -10.83 9.01 8.48
CA ALA A 65 -11.22 10.40 8.33
C ALA A 65 -10.35 11.07 7.25
N SER A 66 -10.81 12.21 6.74
CA SER A 66 -10.10 13.01 5.72
C SER A 66 -9.22 14.14 6.30
N ASP A 67 -9.29 14.39 7.60
CA ASP A 67 -8.52 15.44 8.29
C ASP A 67 -7.87 14.90 9.57
N PRO A 68 -6.69 15.44 9.98
CA PRO A 68 -5.98 14.97 11.17
C PRO A 68 -6.79 15.07 12.47
N PRO A 69 -7.48 16.19 12.79
CA PRO A 69 -8.28 16.27 14.02
C PRO A 69 -9.37 15.20 14.13
N THR A 70 -10.12 14.96 13.05
CA THR A 70 -11.14 13.91 13.03
C THR A 70 -10.51 12.52 13.10
N PHE A 71 -9.37 12.32 12.43
CA PHE A 71 -8.64 11.06 12.48
C PHE A 71 -8.20 10.73 13.91
N GLU A 72 -7.52 11.65 14.60
CA GLU A 72 -7.05 11.46 15.98
C GLU A 72 -8.22 11.14 16.91
N ARG A 73 -9.36 11.83 16.74
CA ARG A 73 -10.58 11.58 17.52
C ARG A 73 -11.14 10.17 17.32
N VAL A 74 -11.07 9.62 16.11
CA VAL A 74 -11.66 8.31 15.76
C VAL A 74 -10.68 7.16 16.02
N ALA A 75 -9.42 7.32 15.61
CA ALA A 75 -8.38 6.32 15.77
C ALA A 75 -7.83 6.24 17.20
N GLY A 76 -7.92 7.33 17.97
CA GLY A 76 -7.33 7.44 19.31
C GLY A 76 -5.81 7.60 19.31
N GLU A 77 -5.20 7.81 18.14
CA GLU A 77 -3.76 8.03 17.96
C GLU A 77 -3.49 8.99 16.78
N ASP A 78 -2.43 9.80 16.88
CA ASP A 78 -1.98 10.68 15.81
C ASP A 78 -1.03 9.95 14.86
N ARG A 79 -1.61 9.34 13.81
CA ARG A 79 -0.86 8.66 12.74
C ARG A 79 -1.26 9.12 11.34
N PHE A 80 -2.07 10.16 11.24
CA PHE A 80 -2.56 10.66 9.96
C PHE A 80 -1.40 11.05 9.03
N GLY A 81 -0.40 11.77 9.57
CA GLY A 81 0.80 12.16 8.83
C GLY A 81 1.62 10.97 8.32
N GLU A 82 1.77 9.91 9.12
CA GLU A 82 2.48 8.68 8.72
C GLU A 82 1.77 7.98 7.55
N ILE A 83 0.44 7.88 7.62
CA ILE A 83 -0.37 7.26 6.56
C ILE A 83 -0.29 8.08 5.27
N CYS A 84 -0.37 9.41 5.36
CA CYS A 84 -0.19 10.29 4.23
C CYS A 84 1.21 10.16 3.62
N ALA A 85 2.26 10.12 4.45
CA ALA A 85 3.62 9.89 3.98
C ALA A 85 3.75 8.57 3.22
N PHE A 86 3.18 7.48 3.78
CA PHE A 86 3.15 6.18 3.10
C PHE A 86 2.42 6.22 1.74
N VAL A 87 1.27 6.89 1.67
CA VAL A 87 0.53 7.09 0.42
C VAL A 87 1.36 7.85 -0.61
N CYS A 88 2.02 8.94 -0.20
CA CYS A 88 2.91 9.72 -1.06
C CYS A 88 4.07 8.86 -1.57
N SER A 89 4.77 8.15 -0.69
CA SER A 89 5.89 7.29 -1.07
C SER A 89 5.49 6.22 -2.09
N LEU A 90 4.31 5.59 -1.94
CA LEU A 90 3.79 4.65 -2.92
C LEU A 90 3.56 5.30 -4.29
N ALA A 91 2.92 6.47 -4.31
CA ALA A 91 2.62 7.20 -5.53
C ALA A 91 3.90 7.66 -6.26
N GLU A 92 4.87 8.19 -5.52
CA GLU A 92 6.18 8.61 -6.04
C GLU A 92 6.99 7.42 -6.59
N ALA A 93 6.86 6.25 -5.99
CA ALA A 93 7.46 5.01 -6.50
C ALA A 93 6.71 4.41 -7.71
N GLY A 94 5.68 5.09 -8.22
CA GLY A 94 4.92 4.67 -9.40
C GLY A 94 3.95 3.51 -9.14
N VAL A 95 3.62 3.23 -7.88
CA VAL A 95 2.61 2.23 -7.51
C VAL A 95 1.22 2.85 -7.65
N HIS A 96 0.30 2.15 -8.30
CA HIS A 96 -1.08 2.60 -8.37
C HIS A 96 -1.73 2.54 -6.98
N VAL A 97 -2.02 3.69 -6.40
CA VAL A 97 -2.64 3.83 -5.08
C VAL A 97 -4.08 4.36 -5.21
N GLY A 98 -5.00 3.76 -4.46
CA GLY A 98 -6.35 4.29 -4.25
C GLY A 98 -6.52 4.69 -2.79
N CYS A 99 -7.11 5.85 -2.54
CA CYS A 99 -7.40 6.32 -1.18
C CYS A 99 -8.91 6.41 -0.99
N THR A 100 -9.39 5.85 0.12
CA THR A 100 -10.79 5.97 0.54
C THR A 100 -10.81 6.55 1.94
N ALA A 101 -11.38 7.74 2.12
CA ALA A 101 -11.67 8.29 3.44
C ALA A 101 -13.15 8.09 3.75
N VAL A 102 -13.47 7.73 4.99
CA VAL A 102 -14.85 7.70 5.49
C VAL A 102 -15.17 9.09 6.05
N GLU A 103 -16.32 9.64 5.64
CA GLU A 103 -16.88 10.91 6.15
C GLU A 103 -17.67 10.70 7.45
#